data_AF-A0A832GIR2-F1
#
_entry.id   AF-A0A832GIR2-F1
#
_cell.length_a   1.000
_cell.length_b   1.000
_cell.length_c   1.000
_cell.angle_alpha   90.00
_cell.angle_beta   90.00
_cell.angle_gamma   90.00
#
_symmetry.space_group_name_H-M   'P 1'
#
loop_
_entity.id
_entity.type
_entity.pdbx_description
1 polymer ?
#
loop_
_entity_poly.entity_id
_entity_poly.type
_entity_poly.pdbx_seq_one_letter_code
_entity_poly.pdbx_strand_id
1 'polypeptide(L)'
;MSGAKRAALATLRDDLRNDRVGVVLMSNVNPMYTGDEELRTLLQRVPHRIAHSLIDDETALICSITIPAAHQYESWGDAVAFDGSYCIQQPLIAPLPLTALSLGELLFGLVKEFNPDAVGGAEKYFDFFKQTVLARIGSESAWEELLRKGFLPGQPTPIPSANLAGLDRFTPTLSVSDLALLVVPSSSVDDGSHANNPWLLECPDPVTKHTWENVAVMSKRTAEKLGVHDEDIVRITIGNAAVELPVLTQYGMHDGVVVTTLGYGRQAGKVGAGFGQNVYPLTASGALGYYAAAVTKTDTRSPIARTQKYFHSQFTKQWEPDAPADAFRPIVHELTLDEFKAGKEIKGIEFPSAGRDGRFEIPLNIVEGYQYKGHRWGMVIDLSACTGCNACVVACESENNIPPVGKDQVMRGRVMHWIRLDRYYLGTPEDPRSVVEPMLCQHCENAPCENVCPVAATVHSPEGLNEMVYNRCVGTRYCLNNCPYKVRRFNFLAYFQRFYKERLGTEQPHPLDLAMNPDVTVRMRGVMEKCTFCVQRINEAKYHAKDNGHARVPDGAVQTACEQACPASAITFGNLNDSGSRVAQLRQSERSFLVLEELNVRPSVTYLAKVRNTTPAAV
;
A
#
# COMPACT_ATOMS: atom_id res chain seq x y z
N MET A 1 -19.89 12.14 -3.29
CA MET A 1 -20.67 12.41 -2.05
C MET A 1 -22.10 11.89 -2.19
N SER A 2 -22.69 11.35 -1.12
CA SER A 2 -24.12 11.00 -1.11
C SER A 2 -25.00 12.25 -1.22
N GLY A 3 -26.27 12.08 -1.64
CA GLY A 3 -27.22 13.19 -1.78
C GLY A 3 -27.44 13.96 -0.47
N ALA A 4 -27.54 13.26 0.66
CA ALA A 4 -27.71 13.88 1.98
C ALA A 4 -26.51 14.76 2.38
N LYS A 5 -25.27 14.29 2.15
CA LYS A 5 -24.06 15.09 2.44
C LYS A 5 -24.00 16.35 1.57
N ARG A 6 -24.40 16.25 0.29
CA ARG A 6 -24.45 17.40 -0.62
C ARG A 6 -25.49 18.44 -0.16
N ALA A 7 -26.68 17.99 0.24
CA ALA A 7 -27.72 18.86 0.78
C ALA A 7 -27.25 19.57 2.07
N ALA A 8 -26.66 18.82 3.01
CA ALA A 8 -26.13 19.40 4.25
C ALA A 8 -25.02 20.44 4.00
N LEU A 9 -24.14 20.19 3.03
CA LEU A 9 -23.09 21.15 2.67
C LEU A 9 -23.67 22.42 2.00
N ALA A 10 -24.74 22.27 1.20
CA ALA A 10 -25.46 23.41 0.63
C ALA A 10 -26.12 24.25 1.74
N THR A 11 -26.81 23.60 2.70
CA THR A 11 -27.36 24.27 3.88
C THR A 11 -26.29 25.01 4.66
N LEU A 12 -25.14 24.37 4.92
CA LEU A 12 -24.02 25.02 5.61
C LEU A 12 -23.54 26.27 4.86
N ARG A 13 -23.39 26.20 3.53
CA ARG A 13 -22.99 27.38 2.73
C ARG A 13 -24.01 28.50 2.84
N ASP A 14 -25.30 28.18 2.79
CA ASP A 14 -26.34 29.19 2.91
C ASP A 14 -26.35 29.84 4.29
N ASP A 15 -26.14 29.07 5.36
CA ASP A 15 -26.02 29.61 6.71
C ASP A 15 -24.75 30.47 6.87
N LEU A 16 -23.63 30.06 6.27
CA LEU A 16 -22.38 30.84 6.26
C LEU A 16 -22.52 32.14 5.47
N ARG A 17 -23.15 32.13 4.29
CA ARG A 17 -23.38 33.33 3.47
C ARG A 17 -24.20 34.38 4.20
N ASN A 18 -25.17 33.91 4.99
CA ASN A 18 -26.08 34.74 5.77
C ASN A 18 -25.59 35.02 7.20
N ASP A 19 -24.31 34.75 7.51
CA ASP A 19 -23.69 34.99 8.82
C ASP A 19 -24.47 34.38 10.01
N ARG A 20 -25.14 33.24 9.79
CA ARG A 20 -25.90 32.54 10.85
C ARG A 20 -25.04 31.63 11.72
N VAL A 21 -23.80 31.40 11.32
CA VAL A 21 -22.86 30.49 12.01
C VAL A 21 -21.90 31.30 12.87
N GLY A 22 -22.09 31.24 14.20
CA GLY A 22 -21.18 31.89 15.15
C GLY A 22 -19.94 31.06 15.51
N VAL A 23 -20.06 29.72 15.48
CA VAL A 23 -19.00 28.76 15.83
C VAL A 23 -18.99 27.62 14.82
N VAL A 24 -17.80 27.21 14.39
CA VAL A 24 -17.61 26.02 13.56
C VAL A 24 -16.56 25.09 14.18
N LEU A 25 -16.95 23.83 14.41
CA LEU A 25 -16.08 22.75 14.87
C LEU A 25 -15.79 21.80 13.70
N MET A 26 -14.52 21.67 13.33
CA MET A 26 -14.04 20.82 12.25
C MET A 26 -13.21 19.69 12.86
N SER A 27 -13.75 18.48 12.88
CA SER A 27 -13.09 17.32 13.48
C SER A 27 -12.55 16.36 12.42
N ASN A 28 -11.23 16.19 12.37
CA ASN A 28 -10.49 15.33 11.42
C ASN A 28 -10.95 15.53 9.96
N VAL A 29 -11.27 16.77 9.61
CA VAL A 29 -11.62 17.20 8.25
C VAL A 29 -10.80 18.43 7.89
N ASN A 30 -10.41 18.54 6.63
CA ASN A 30 -9.54 19.60 6.16
C ASN A 30 -10.14 20.39 4.98
N PRO A 31 -11.23 21.15 5.19
CA PRO A 31 -11.88 21.92 4.13
C PRO A 31 -11.00 23.03 3.55
N MET A 32 -9.94 23.47 4.23
CA MET A 32 -8.98 24.41 3.64
C MET A 32 -8.14 23.80 2.52
N TYR A 33 -7.97 22.47 2.54
CA TYR A 33 -7.30 21.73 1.49
C TYR A 33 -8.30 21.17 0.46
N THR A 34 -9.39 20.54 0.90
CA THR A 34 -10.35 19.83 0.03
C THR A 34 -11.49 20.69 -0.50
N GLY A 35 -11.79 21.81 0.17
CA GLY A 35 -12.87 22.72 -0.18
C GLY A 35 -12.53 23.64 -1.35
N ASP A 36 -13.56 24.05 -2.08
CA ASP A 36 -13.44 25.10 -3.09
C ASP A 36 -13.21 26.48 -2.47
N GLU A 37 -12.88 27.45 -3.33
CA GLU A 37 -12.56 28.82 -2.93
C GLU A 37 -13.67 29.49 -2.12
N GLU A 38 -14.94 29.27 -2.49
CA GLU A 38 -16.07 29.84 -1.77
C GLU A 38 -16.14 29.28 -0.35
N LEU A 39 -16.09 27.96 -0.17
CA LEU A 39 -16.19 27.35 1.17
C LEU A 39 -15.06 27.84 2.07
N ARG A 40 -13.84 27.92 1.54
CA ARG A 40 -12.66 28.43 2.27
C ARG A 40 -12.87 29.86 2.73
N THR A 41 -13.35 30.72 1.83
CA THR A 41 -13.61 32.13 2.12
C THR A 41 -14.72 32.29 3.16
N LEU A 42 -15.81 31.52 3.03
CA LEU A 42 -16.93 31.53 3.96
C LEU A 42 -16.53 31.05 5.35
N LEU A 43 -15.75 29.97 5.46
CA LEU A 43 -15.28 29.46 6.74
C LEU A 43 -14.39 30.46 7.48
N GLN A 44 -13.54 31.21 6.77
CA GLN A 44 -12.67 32.23 7.38
C GLN A 44 -13.45 33.41 7.99
N ARG A 45 -14.70 33.66 7.55
CA ARG A 45 -15.58 34.69 8.13
C ARG A 45 -16.13 34.31 9.50
N VAL A 46 -16.21 33.01 9.82
CA VAL A 46 -16.76 32.54 11.09
C VAL A 46 -15.84 33.01 12.24
N PRO A 47 -16.35 33.73 13.26
CA PRO A 47 -15.52 34.28 14.33
C PRO A 47 -14.78 33.22 15.15
N HIS A 48 -15.46 32.13 15.50
CA HIS A 48 -14.92 31.05 16.32
C HIS A 48 -14.75 29.78 15.49
N ARG A 49 -13.52 29.53 15.06
CA ARG A 49 -13.13 28.34 14.30
C ARG A 49 -12.33 27.41 15.20
N ILE A 50 -12.81 26.18 15.34
CA ILE A 50 -12.21 25.16 16.19
C ILE A 50 -11.80 24.00 15.29
N ALA A 51 -10.52 23.63 15.30
CA ALA A 51 -10.04 22.40 14.71
C ALA A 51 -9.90 21.35 15.81
N HIS A 52 -10.34 20.12 15.53
CA HIS A 52 -10.06 18.94 16.32
C HIS A 52 -9.33 17.96 15.40
N SER A 53 -8.00 17.89 15.45
CA SER A 53 -7.21 17.19 14.42
C SER A 53 -6.02 16.44 15.00
N LEU A 54 -5.63 15.36 14.33
CA LEU A 54 -4.41 14.58 14.62
C LEU A 54 -3.13 15.32 14.23
N ILE A 55 -3.25 16.28 13.31
CA ILE A 55 -2.13 17.02 12.74
C ILE A 55 -2.48 18.50 12.62
N ASP A 56 -1.48 19.36 12.72
CA ASP A 56 -1.63 20.77 12.35
C ASP A 56 -1.70 20.88 10.82
N ASP A 57 -2.90 20.65 10.29
CA ASP A 57 -3.21 20.79 8.87
C ASP A 57 -3.61 22.21 8.46
N GLU A 58 -3.87 22.41 7.17
CA GLU A 58 -4.24 23.69 6.56
C GLU A 58 -5.48 24.32 7.21
N THR A 59 -6.38 23.50 7.76
CA THR A 59 -7.57 23.98 8.47
C THR A 59 -7.22 24.35 9.91
N ALA A 60 -6.45 23.53 10.61
CA ALA A 60 -5.97 23.84 11.95
C ALA A 60 -5.19 25.17 12.00
N LEU A 61 -4.38 25.46 10.98
CA LEU A 61 -3.57 26.69 10.90
C LEU A 61 -4.38 27.99 10.83
N ILE A 62 -5.64 27.94 10.38
CA ILE A 62 -6.53 29.12 10.33
C ILE A 62 -7.50 29.20 11.52
N CYS A 63 -7.56 28.15 12.33
CA CYS A 63 -8.47 28.07 13.48
C CYS A 63 -7.95 28.89 14.65
N SER A 64 -8.87 29.44 15.45
CA SER A 64 -8.53 30.18 16.66
C SER A 64 -8.21 29.24 17.83
N ILE A 65 -8.75 28.00 17.78
CA ILE A 65 -8.52 26.95 18.76
C ILE A 65 -8.22 25.65 18.00
N THR A 66 -7.15 24.96 18.39
CA THR A 66 -6.83 23.62 17.92
C THR A 66 -6.82 22.67 19.11
N ILE A 67 -7.66 21.65 19.05
CA ILE A 67 -7.79 20.58 20.04
C ILE A 67 -7.08 19.35 19.43
N PRO A 68 -6.05 18.79 20.10
CA PRO A 68 -5.44 17.55 19.64
C PRO A 68 -6.46 16.42 19.66
N ALA A 69 -6.64 15.76 18.52
CA ALA A 69 -7.48 14.57 18.44
C ALA A 69 -6.71 13.33 18.93
N ALA A 70 -7.39 12.45 19.64
CA ALA A 70 -6.89 11.12 19.96
C ALA A 70 -6.97 10.23 18.71
N HIS A 71 -5.93 9.43 18.47
CA HIS A 71 -5.93 8.43 17.40
C HIS A 71 -6.90 7.29 17.75
N GLN A 72 -7.40 6.57 16.74
CA GLN A 72 -8.30 5.42 16.93
C GLN A 72 -7.71 4.28 17.81
N TYR A 73 -6.39 4.23 17.97
CA TYR A 73 -5.72 3.29 18.88
C TYR A 73 -5.63 3.79 20.32
N GLU A 74 -6.05 5.02 20.58
CA GLU A 74 -5.97 5.70 21.87
C GLU A 74 -7.36 5.94 22.49
N SER A 75 -8.44 5.63 21.77
CA SER A 75 -9.80 5.94 22.20
C SER A 75 -10.77 4.77 22.07
N TRP A 76 -11.76 4.76 22.94
CA TRP A 76 -12.97 3.95 22.79
C TRP A 76 -13.86 4.50 21.68
N GLY A 77 -14.52 3.60 20.95
CA GLY A 77 -15.48 3.95 19.92
C GLY A 77 -16.11 2.73 19.29
N ASP A 78 -16.93 2.93 18.28
CA ASP A 78 -17.61 1.88 17.54
C ASP A 78 -17.75 2.23 16.05
N ALA A 79 -18.02 1.22 15.24
CA ALA A 79 -18.27 1.37 13.82
C ALA A 79 -19.31 0.35 13.33
N VAL A 80 -19.92 0.63 12.19
CA VAL A 80 -20.73 -0.33 11.46
C VAL A 80 -20.05 -0.58 10.12
N ALA A 81 -19.68 -1.83 9.86
CA ALA A 81 -19.08 -2.27 8.61
C ALA A 81 -20.11 -2.26 7.46
N PHE A 82 -19.64 -2.38 6.22
CA PHE A 82 -20.48 -2.28 5.02
C PHE A 82 -21.56 -3.37 4.93
N ASP A 83 -21.34 -4.51 5.59
CA ASP A 83 -22.26 -5.65 5.68
C ASP A 83 -23.25 -5.51 6.86
N GLY A 84 -23.19 -4.40 7.59
CA GLY A 84 -24.01 -4.12 8.78
C GLY A 84 -23.41 -4.66 10.09
N SER A 85 -22.27 -5.35 10.05
CA SER A 85 -21.60 -5.85 11.25
C SER A 85 -21.21 -4.70 12.18
N TYR A 86 -21.47 -4.88 13.48
CA TYR A 86 -21.15 -3.89 14.50
C TYR A 86 -19.77 -4.17 15.08
N CYS A 87 -18.86 -3.22 14.95
CA CYS A 87 -17.47 -3.36 15.37
C CYS A 87 -17.18 -2.45 16.56
N ILE A 88 -16.37 -2.93 17.50
CA ILE A 88 -15.91 -2.16 18.65
C ILE A 88 -14.47 -1.70 18.44
N GLN A 89 -14.21 -0.42 18.69
CA GLN A 89 -12.86 0.14 18.72
C GLN A 89 -12.35 0.11 20.17
N GLN A 90 -11.26 -0.61 20.38
CA GLN A 90 -10.59 -0.73 21.68
C GLN A 90 -9.28 0.07 21.67
N PRO A 91 -9.03 0.93 22.66
CA PRO A 91 -7.73 1.57 22.82
C PRO A 91 -6.67 0.52 23.15
N LEU A 92 -5.57 0.51 22.40
CA LEU A 92 -4.39 -0.33 22.63
C LEU A 92 -3.39 0.36 23.57
N ILE A 93 -3.46 1.68 23.66
CA ILE A 93 -2.60 2.52 24.49
C ILE A 93 -3.41 3.71 25.03
N ALA A 94 -2.97 4.31 26.13
CA ALA A 94 -3.47 5.63 26.54
C ALA A 94 -3.05 6.71 25.54
N PRO A 95 -3.81 7.82 25.39
CA PRO A 95 -3.42 8.93 24.52
C PRO A 95 -2.00 9.42 24.82
N LEU A 96 -1.14 9.48 23.80
CA LEU A 96 0.26 9.89 23.97
C LEU A 96 0.35 11.36 24.42
N PRO A 97 -0.34 12.31 23.78
CA PRO A 97 -0.67 13.57 24.44
C PRO A 97 -1.79 13.30 25.45
N LEU A 98 -1.50 13.42 26.74
CA LEU A 98 -2.48 13.20 27.82
C LEU A 98 -3.70 14.14 27.73
N THR A 99 -3.62 15.20 26.94
CA THR A 99 -4.69 16.18 26.71
C THR A 99 -5.46 15.94 25.41
N ALA A 100 -5.09 14.93 24.61
CA ALA A 100 -5.81 14.61 23.40
C ALA A 100 -7.20 14.04 23.74
N LEU A 101 -8.21 14.49 23.01
CA LEU A 101 -9.59 14.03 23.16
C LEU A 101 -9.98 13.23 21.94
N SER A 102 -10.71 12.14 22.12
CA SER A 102 -11.43 11.54 21.00
C SER A 102 -12.63 12.41 20.60
N LEU A 103 -13.15 12.21 19.39
CA LEU A 103 -14.39 12.88 18.98
C LEU A 103 -15.54 12.57 19.95
N GLY A 104 -15.61 11.33 20.45
CA GLY A 104 -16.60 10.91 21.43
C GLY A 104 -16.48 11.70 22.74
N GLU A 105 -15.28 11.82 23.29
CA GLU A 105 -15.02 12.60 24.51
C GLU A 105 -15.30 14.08 24.34
N LEU A 106 -14.91 14.66 23.20
CA LEU A 106 -15.17 16.06 22.88
C LEU A 106 -16.67 16.34 22.81
N LEU A 107 -17.43 15.54 22.07
CA LEU A 107 -18.87 15.70 21.95
C LEU A 107 -19.60 15.42 23.26
N PHE A 108 -19.16 14.39 24.00
CA PHE A 108 -19.70 14.08 25.33
C PHE A 108 -19.52 15.26 26.29
N GLY A 109 -18.31 15.85 26.34
CA GLY A 109 -18.05 17.02 27.18
C GLY A 109 -18.93 18.21 26.81
N LEU A 110 -19.04 18.52 25.50
CA LEU A 110 -19.91 19.60 25.02
C LEU A 110 -21.38 19.35 25.39
N VAL A 111 -21.90 18.15 25.13
CA VAL A 111 -23.30 17.82 25.43
C VAL A 111 -23.56 17.85 26.94
N LYS A 112 -22.62 17.34 27.76
CA LYS A 112 -22.74 17.38 29.22
C LYS A 112 -22.88 18.81 29.74
N GLU A 113 -22.17 19.77 29.17
CA GLU A 113 -22.28 21.18 29.58
C GLU A 113 -23.60 21.85 29.17
N PHE A 114 -24.11 21.55 27.97
CA PHE A 114 -25.35 22.18 27.48
C PHE A 114 -26.64 21.46 27.89
N ASN A 115 -26.57 20.15 28.08
CA ASN A 115 -27.69 19.28 28.41
C ASN A 115 -27.22 18.06 29.23
N PRO A 116 -26.95 18.21 30.54
CA PRO A 116 -26.47 17.13 31.40
C PRO A 116 -27.37 15.89 31.41
N ASP A 117 -28.68 16.07 31.22
CA ASP A 117 -29.65 14.97 31.21
C ASP A 117 -29.45 14.05 29.98
N ALA A 118 -28.95 14.59 28.87
CA ALA A 118 -28.73 13.82 27.64
C ALA A 118 -27.60 12.77 27.77
N VAL A 119 -26.71 12.93 28.75
CA VAL A 119 -25.65 11.94 29.04
C VAL A 119 -26.04 10.93 30.12
N GLY A 120 -27.29 10.94 30.59
CA GLY A 120 -27.82 9.92 31.50
C GLY A 120 -27.12 9.85 32.86
N GLY A 121 -26.55 10.96 33.34
CA GLY A 121 -25.79 11.02 34.59
C GLY A 121 -24.40 10.38 34.53
N ALA A 122 -23.91 10.01 33.34
CA ALA A 122 -22.55 9.53 33.18
C ALA A 122 -21.54 10.65 33.47
N GLU A 123 -20.52 10.37 34.29
CA GLU A 123 -19.47 11.34 34.60
C GLU A 123 -18.38 11.35 33.53
N LYS A 124 -18.08 10.19 32.94
CA LYS A 124 -17.03 9.98 31.94
C LYS A 124 -17.62 9.42 30.64
N TYR A 125 -16.97 9.76 29.53
CA TYR A 125 -17.34 9.27 28.21
C TYR A 125 -17.40 7.74 28.13
N PHE A 126 -16.41 7.04 28.69
CA PHE A 126 -16.39 5.57 28.65
C PHE A 126 -17.62 4.94 29.30
N ASP A 127 -18.11 5.49 30.42
CA ASP A 127 -19.28 4.96 31.11
C ASP A 127 -20.54 5.15 30.25
N PHE A 128 -20.71 6.34 29.64
CA PHE A 128 -21.78 6.62 28.69
C PHE A 128 -21.72 5.70 27.46
N PHE A 129 -20.53 5.54 26.90
CA PHE A 129 -20.28 4.68 25.75
C PHE A 129 -20.62 3.23 26.08
N LYS A 130 -20.08 2.68 27.17
CA LYS A 130 -20.35 1.31 27.59
C LYS A 130 -21.84 1.08 27.82
N GLN A 131 -22.53 2.00 28.49
CA GLN A 131 -24.00 1.91 28.70
C GLN A 131 -24.77 1.90 27.38
N THR A 132 -24.37 2.74 26.42
CA THR A 132 -24.99 2.78 25.08
C THR A 132 -24.81 1.46 24.33
N VAL A 133 -23.61 0.89 24.40
CA VAL A 133 -23.33 -0.43 23.78
C VAL A 133 -24.09 -1.54 24.51
N LEU A 134 -24.11 -1.56 25.84
CA LEU A 134 -24.87 -2.53 26.64
C LEU A 134 -26.37 -2.47 26.34
N ALA A 135 -26.94 -1.29 26.12
CA ALA A 135 -28.34 -1.15 25.72
C ALA A 135 -28.62 -1.83 24.35
N ARG A 136 -27.61 -1.95 23.49
CA ARG A 136 -27.71 -2.63 22.19
C ARG A 136 -27.53 -4.15 22.28
N ILE A 137 -26.64 -4.63 23.16
CA ILE A 137 -26.20 -6.03 23.19
C ILE A 137 -26.74 -6.83 24.39
N GLY A 138 -27.27 -6.15 25.40
CA GLY A 138 -28.10 -6.71 26.47
C GLY A 138 -27.38 -7.19 27.74
N SER A 139 -26.12 -7.65 27.69
CA SER A 139 -25.42 -8.18 28.88
C SER A 139 -23.92 -7.86 28.94
N GLU A 140 -23.38 -7.88 30.15
CA GLU A 140 -21.93 -7.76 30.41
C GLU A 140 -21.14 -8.92 29.77
N SER A 141 -21.68 -10.14 29.77
CA SER A 141 -21.05 -11.27 29.08
C SER A 141 -20.97 -11.08 27.56
N ALA A 142 -21.98 -10.43 26.96
CA ALA A 142 -21.96 -10.08 25.55
C ALA A 142 -20.96 -8.96 25.26
N TRP A 143 -20.77 -8.03 26.19
CA TRP A 143 -19.74 -6.99 26.11
C TRP A 143 -18.33 -7.60 26.07
N GLU A 144 -18.01 -8.49 27.02
CA GLU A 144 -16.72 -9.19 27.05
C GLU A 144 -16.47 -9.99 25.76
N GLU A 145 -17.50 -10.66 25.24
CA GLU A 145 -17.41 -11.41 23.99
C GLU A 145 -17.19 -10.51 22.78
N LEU A 146 -17.85 -9.34 22.74
CA LEU A 146 -17.64 -8.32 21.71
C LEU A 146 -16.21 -7.77 21.76
N LEU A 147 -15.68 -7.47 22.95
CA LEU A 147 -14.28 -7.06 23.10
C LEU A 147 -13.31 -8.15 22.62
N ARG A 148 -13.60 -9.42 22.93
CA ARG A 148 -12.75 -10.56 22.54
C ARG A 148 -12.75 -10.81 21.03
N LYS A 149 -13.91 -10.72 20.38
CA LYS A 149 -14.07 -10.97 18.93
C LYS A 149 -13.81 -9.74 18.06
N GLY A 150 -14.03 -8.54 18.60
CA GLY A 150 -13.94 -7.26 17.90
C GLY A 150 -15.22 -6.86 17.13
N PHE A 151 -16.14 -7.78 16.87
CA PHE A 151 -17.38 -7.49 16.14
C PHE A 151 -18.55 -8.42 16.50
N LEU A 152 -19.76 -7.95 16.22
CA LEU A 152 -21.00 -8.73 16.16
C LEU A 152 -21.50 -8.76 14.72
N PRO A 153 -21.82 -9.94 14.15
CA PRO A 153 -22.43 -10.04 12.84
C PRO A 153 -23.72 -9.22 12.77
N GLY A 154 -23.87 -8.45 11.69
CA GLY A 154 -25.05 -7.64 11.45
C GLY A 154 -25.81 -8.09 10.21
N GLN A 155 -26.84 -7.31 9.86
CA GLN A 155 -27.55 -7.45 8.61
C GLN A 155 -27.36 -6.17 7.80
N PRO A 156 -27.06 -6.26 6.50
CA PRO A 156 -26.90 -5.08 5.66
C PRO A 156 -28.21 -4.31 5.62
N THR A 157 -28.12 -2.99 5.57
CA THR A 157 -29.32 -2.15 5.40
C THR A 157 -30.01 -2.51 4.08
N PRO A 158 -31.33 -2.80 4.08
CA PRO A 158 -32.04 -3.12 2.85
C PRO A 158 -31.86 -2.01 1.81
N ILE A 159 -31.39 -2.37 0.62
CA ILE A 159 -31.26 -1.44 -0.48
C ILE A 159 -32.68 -1.13 -0.98
N PRO A 160 -33.12 0.14 -0.99
CA PRO A 160 -34.41 0.51 -1.56
C PRO A 160 -34.50 0.07 -3.02
N SER A 161 -35.70 -0.31 -3.48
CA SER A 161 -35.89 -0.62 -4.90
C SER A 161 -35.56 0.61 -5.76
N ALA A 162 -34.64 0.44 -6.72
CA ALA A 162 -34.25 1.52 -7.62
C ALA A 162 -35.34 1.74 -8.68
N ASN A 163 -35.79 2.97 -8.83
CA ASN A 163 -36.67 3.34 -9.94
C ASN A 163 -35.83 3.53 -11.23
N LEU A 164 -35.88 2.53 -12.11
CA LEU A 164 -35.13 2.53 -13.38
C LEU A 164 -35.61 3.62 -14.36
N ALA A 165 -36.82 4.18 -14.21
CA ALA A 165 -37.29 5.31 -15.04
C ALA A 165 -36.46 6.59 -14.83
N GLY A 166 -35.66 6.66 -13.76
CA GLY A 166 -34.69 7.73 -13.56
C GLY A 166 -33.48 7.64 -14.51
N LEU A 167 -33.23 6.48 -15.13
CA LEU A 167 -32.14 6.29 -16.10
C LEU A 167 -32.37 7.09 -17.39
N ASP A 168 -33.63 7.30 -17.78
CA ASP A 168 -33.98 8.11 -18.97
C ASP A 168 -33.59 9.58 -18.83
N ARG A 169 -33.28 10.04 -17.61
CA ARG A 169 -32.78 11.40 -17.34
C ARG A 169 -31.26 11.53 -17.49
N PHE A 170 -30.53 10.42 -17.65
CA PHE A 170 -29.09 10.44 -17.90
C PHE A 170 -28.83 10.67 -19.39
N THR A 171 -28.76 11.94 -19.77
CA THR A 171 -28.13 12.31 -21.04
C THR A 171 -26.63 12.50 -20.79
N PRO A 172 -25.73 11.87 -21.58
CA PRO A 172 -24.30 12.15 -21.47
C PRO A 172 -24.05 13.66 -21.66
N THR A 173 -23.60 14.32 -20.59
CA THR A 173 -23.41 15.78 -20.59
C THR A 173 -22.02 16.21 -21.04
N LEU A 174 -21.06 15.29 -21.08
CA LEU A 174 -19.68 15.60 -21.41
C LEU A 174 -19.48 15.52 -22.93
N SER A 175 -19.53 16.67 -23.60
CA SER A 175 -18.97 16.84 -24.94
C SER A 175 -17.50 17.23 -24.79
N VAL A 176 -16.60 16.28 -25.02
CA VAL A 176 -15.15 16.52 -24.96
C VAL A 176 -14.69 16.85 -26.38
N SER A 177 -14.31 18.10 -26.64
CA SER A 177 -13.74 18.47 -27.95
C SER A 177 -12.29 17.99 -28.12
N ASP A 178 -11.52 17.91 -27.03
CA ASP A 178 -10.07 17.60 -27.09
C ASP A 178 -9.60 16.55 -26.06
N LEU A 179 -9.64 16.86 -24.75
CA LEU A 179 -9.12 15.99 -23.68
C LEU A 179 -10.06 15.88 -22.47
N ALA A 180 -10.14 14.68 -21.91
CA ALA A 180 -10.84 14.41 -20.65
C ALA A 180 -9.83 14.22 -19.50
N LEU A 181 -9.98 14.98 -18.43
CA LEU A 181 -9.28 14.77 -17.17
C LEU A 181 -10.09 13.84 -16.27
N LEU A 182 -9.49 12.75 -15.81
CA LEU A 182 -10.02 11.90 -14.76
C LEU A 182 -9.23 12.11 -13.47
N VAL A 183 -9.92 12.53 -12.42
CA VAL A 183 -9.33 12.70 -11.08
C VAL A 183 -9.83 11.59 -10.17
N VAL A 184 -8.90 10.84 -9.58
CA VAL A 184 -9.21 9.71 -8.67
C VAL A 184 -8.48 9.86 -7.33
N PRO A 185 -8.92 9.21 -6.25
CA PRO A 185 -8.12 9.17 -5.03
C PRO A 185 -6.78 8.46 -5.26
N SER A 186 -5.74 8.87 -4.54
CA SER A 186 -4.46 8.15 -4.58
C SER A 186 -4.62 6.76 -3.98
N SER A 187 -4.02 5.74 -4.58
CA SER A 187 -4.04 4.38 -4.01
C SER A 187 -3.31 4.26 -2.67
N SER A 188 -2.43 5.22 -2.35
CA SER A 188 -1.61 5.17 -1.13
C SER A 188 -2.06 6.16 -0.07
N VAL A 189 -2.37 7.40 -0.45
CA VAL A 189 -2.75 8.48 0.49
C VAL A 189 -4.22 8.91 0.39
N ASP A 190 -5.02 8.19 -0.41
CA ASP A 190 -6.45 8.40 -0.63
C ASP A 190 -6.80 9.84 -1.02
N ASP A 191 -7.54 10.54 -0.16
CA ASP A 191 -7.97 11.93 -0.30
C ASP A 191 -6.96 12.94 0.27
N GLY A 192 -5.84 12.45 0.81
CA GLY A 192 -4.80 13.24 1.45
C GLY A 192 -4.84 13.21 2.97
N SER A 193 -5.87 12.63 3.58
CA SER A 193 -5.93 12.37 5.03
C SER A 193 -4.70 11.61 5.55
N HIS A 194 -4.12 10.73 4.72
CA HIS A 194 -2.93 9.95 5.05
C HIS A 194 -1.61 10.54 4.55
N ALA A 195 -1.61 11.76 3.99
CA ALA A 195 -0.42 12.38 3.42
C ALA A 195 0.69 12.70 4.44
N ASN A 196 0.43 12.58 5.75
CA ASN A 196 1.46 12.71 6.78
C ASN A 196 2.12 11.37 7.16
N ASN A 197 1.80 10.27 6.46
CA ASN A 197 2.41 8.96 6.66
C ASN A 197 3.51 8.71 5.60
N PRO A 198 4.80 8.60 5.99
CA PRO A 198 5.89 8.43 5.05
C PRO A 198 5.91 7.06 4.36
N TRP A 199 5.43 5.99 5.00
CA TRP A 199 5.32 4.68 4.37
C TRP A 199 4.38 4.73 3.16
N LEU A 200 3.25 5.43 3.31
CA LEU A 200 2.27 5.57 2.22
C LEU A 200 2.74 6.50 1.11
N LEU A 201 3.50 7.56 1.42
CA LEU A 201 4.10 8.42 0.38
C LEU A 201 5.19 7.71 -0.41
N GLU A 202 5.99 6.86 0.23
CA GLU A 202 7.03 6.08 -0.43
C GLU A 202 6.51 4.80 -1.10
N CYS A 203 5.32 4.32 -0.71
CA CYS A 203 4.65 3.20 -1.34
C CYS A 203 4.37 3.54 -2.83
N PRO A 204 4.87 2.72 -3.78
CA PRO A 204 4.78 3.04 -5.20
C PRO A 204 3.36 2.85 -5.73
N ASP A 205 2.91 3.74 -6.60
CA ASP A 205 1.66 3.56 -7.33
C ASP A 205 1.61 2.16 -7.99
N PRO A 206 0.52 1.37 -7.84
CA PRO A 206 0.41 0.01 -8.35
C PRO A 206 0.67 -0.16 -9.86
N VAL A 207 0.44 0.90 -10.64
CA VAL A 207 0.54 0.91 -12.09
C VAL A 207 1.85 1.55 -12.55
N THR A 208 2.02 2.82 -12.25
CA THR A 208 3.08 3.70 -12.79
C THR A 208 4.34 3.72 -11.94
N LYS A 209 4.28 3.16 -10.71
CA LYS A 209 5.41 2.99 -9.76
C LYS A 209 6.07 4.30 -9.31
N HIS A 210 5.42 5.43 -9.54
CA HIS A 210 5.83 6.72 -8.99
C HIS A 210 5.54 6.78 -7.49
N THR A 211 6.26 7.64 -6.79
CA THR A 211 6.14 7.86 -5.34
C THR A 211 6.20 9.36 -5.03
N TRP A 212 5.83 9.72 -3.80
CA TRP A 212 5.91 11.06 -3.21
C TRP A 212 5.04 12.16 -3.83
N GLU A 213 4.70 12.13 -5.11
CA GLU A 213 3.94 13.19 -5.79
C GLU A 213 2.81 12.64 -6.66
N ASN A 214 1.85 13.47 -7.04
CA ASN A 214 0.95 13.17 -8.16
C ASN A 214 1.54 13.63 -9.49
N VAL A 215 1.08 13.01 -10.56
CA VAL A 215 1.55 13.22 -11.93
C VAL A 215 0.35 13.34 -12.89
N ALA A 216 0.59 13.85 -14.09
CA ALA A 216 -0.37 13.80 -15.21
C ALA A 216 -0.08 12.56 -16.06
N VAL A 217 -0.82 11.49 -15.79
CA VAL A 217 -0.70 10.21 -16.50
C VAL A 217 -1.43 10.30 -17.84
N MET A 218 -0.78 9.97 -18.95
CA MET A 218 -1.40 9.98 -20.27
C MET A 218 -0.84 8.91 -21.21
N SER A 219 -1.55 8.61 -22.30
CA SER A 219 -1.04 7.71 -23.33
C SER A 219 0.12 8.34 -24.09
N LYS A 220 0.98 7.51 -24.67
CA LYS A 220 2.09 7.99 -25.52
C LYS A 220 1.58 8.84 -26.69
N ARG A 221 0.49 8.41 -27.35
CA ARG A 221 -0.12 9.16 -28.47
C ARG A 221 -0.68 10.51 -28.02
N THR A 222 -1.25 10.58 -26.81
CA THR A 222 -1.72 11.85 -26.23
C THR A 222 -0.54 12.79 -25.97
N ALA A 223 0.56 12.28 -25.40
CA ALA A 223 1.78 13.05 -25.17
C ALA A 223 2.39 13.57 -26.49
N GLU A 224 2.45 12.74 -27.54
CA GLU A 224 2.93 13.12 -28.87
C GLU A 224 2.08 14.23 -29.50
N LYS A 225 0.75 14.13 -29.42
CA LYS A 225 -0.17 15.18 -29.90
C LYS A 225 0.02 16.51 -29.16
N LEU A 226 0.35 16.45 -27.87
CA LEU A 226 0.61 17.62 -27.03
C LEU A 226 2.06 18.14 -27.14
N GLY A 227 2.96 17.40 -27.81
CA GLY A 227 4.38 17.76 -27.92
C GLY A 227 5.15 17.68 -26.58
N VAL A 228 4.71 16.83 -25.65
CA VAL A 228 5.30 16.67 -24.31
C VAL A 228 5.98 15.31 -24.14
N HIS A 229 6.97 15.24 -23.27
CA HIS A 229 7.68 14.01 -22.88
C HIS A 229 7.52 13.75 -21.39
N ASP A 230 7.92 12.56 -20.93
CA ASP A 230 8.04 12.27 -19.50
C ASP A 230 8.82 13.38 -18.78
N GLU A 231 8.35 13.75 -17.60
CA GLU A 231 8.91 14.79 -16.73
C GLU A 231 8.73 16.24 -17.25
N ASP A 232 8.20 16.46 -18.45
CA ASP A 232 7.74 17.81 -18.84
C ASP A 232 6.58 18.23 -17.93
N ILE A 233 6.52 19.49 -17.54
CA ILE A 233 5.38 20.02 -16.79
C ILE A 233 4.30 20.49 -17.77
N VAL A 234 3.08 20.02 -17.55
CA VAL A 234 1.87 20.53 -18.22
C VAL A 234 1.01 21.31 -17.26
N ARG A 235 0.39 22.38 -17.76
CA ARG A 235 -0.65 23.12 -17.06
C ARG A 235 -2.02 22.60 -17.50
N ILE A 236 -2.78 22.09 -16.54
CA ILE A 236 -4.15 21.60 -16.70
C ILE A 236 -5.10 22.67 -16.20
N THR A 237 -6.08 23.07 -17.00
CA THR A 237 -6.99 24.18 -16.68
C THR A 237 -8.46 23.77 -16.86
N ILE A 238 -9.29 24.10 -15.87
CA ILE A 238 -10.76 23.95 -15.89
C ILE A 238 -11.36 25.25 -15.35
N GLY A 239 -12.08 25.99 -16.21
CA GLY A 239 -12.59 27.31 -15.86
C GLY A 239 -11.44 28.24 -15.44
N ASN A 240 -11.50 28.75 -14.21
CA ASN A 240 -10.46 29.61 -13.64
C ASN A 240 -9.39 28.86 -12.83
N ALA A 241 -9.57 27.56 -12.61
CA ALA A 241 -8.62 26.74 -11.85
C ALA A 241 -7.54 26.17 -12.77
N ALA A 242 -6.28 26.21 -12.33
CA ALA A 242 -5.16 25.64 -13.05
C ALA A 242 -4.19 24.94 -12.09
N VAL A 243 -3.62 23.81 -12.52
CA VAL A 243 -2.62 23.04 -11.77
C VAL A 243 -1.51 22.59 -12.71
N GLU A 244 -0.27 22.59 -12.25
CA GLU A 244 0.90 22.18 -13.02
C GLU A 244 1.43 20.83 -12.54
N LEU A 245 1.47 19.83 -13.42
CA LEU A 245 1.86 18.47 -13.07
C LEU A 245 2.92 17.93 -14.02
N PRO A 246 3.87 17.12 -13.53
CA PRO A 246 4.81 16.42 -14.40
C PRO A 246 4.08 15.33 -15.19
N VAL A 247 4.41 15.23 -16.47
CA VAL A 247 3.87 14.21 -17.38
C VAL A 247 4.49 12.86 -17.08
N LEU A 248 3.66 11.82 -17.02
CA LEU A 248 4.08 10.43 -16.98
C LEU A 248 3.32 9.65 -18.07
N THR A 249 4.03 9.15 -19.06
CA THR A 249 3.44 8.31 -20.10
C THR A 249 3.24 6.88 -19.62
N GLN A 250 2.06 6.31 -19.88
CA GLN A 250 1.66 5.01 -19.36
C GLN A 250 1.05 4.12 -20.46
N TYR A 251 1.60 2.91 -20.60
CA TYR A 251 1.06 1.88 -21.49
C TYR A 251 -0.33 1.43 -21.02
N GLY A 252 -1.24 1.21 -21.97
CA GLY A 252 -2.64 0.83 -21.69
C GLY A 252 -3.51 2.01 -21.23
N MET A 253 -2.97 3.23 -21.23
CA MET A 253 -3.74 4.44 -20.98
C MET A 253 -4.54 4.83 -22.23
N HIS A 254 -5.81 5.18 -22.06
CA HIS A 254 -6.69 5.56 -23.17
C HIS A 254 -6.24 6.89 -23.82
N ASP A 255 -6.33 6.97 -25.14
CA ASP A 255 -6.03 8.19 -25.89
C ASP A 255 -7.02 9.31 -25.57
N GLY A 256 -6.52 10.53 -25.41
CA GLY A 256 -7.37 11.68 -25.11
C GLY A 256 -7.84 11.76 -23.65
N VAL A 257 -7.33 10.88 -22.78
CA VAL A 257 -7.60 10.92 -21.33
C VAL A 257 -6.30 11.22 -20.58
N VAL A 258 -6.36 12.15 -19.64
CA VAL A 258 -5.31 12.43 -18.66
C VAL A 258 -5.81 12.03 -17.28
N VAL A 259 -5.04 11.27 -16.52
CA VAL A 259 -5.37 10.86 -15.15
C VAL A 259 -4.44 11.54 -14.16
N THR A 260 -5.00 12.03 -13.06
CA THR A 260 -4.23 12.46 -11.89
C THR A 260 -4.92 12.08 -10.59
N THR A 261 -4.20 12.21 -9.48
CA THR A 261 -4.63 11.72 -8.16
C THR A 261 -4.82 12.84 -7.15
N LEU A 262 -5.85 12.70 -6.30
CA LEU A 262 -6.03 13.47 -5.07
C LEU A 262 -4.97 13.08 -4.03
N GLY A 263 -4.87 13.89 -2.98
CA GLY A 263 -4.11 13.56 -1.78
C GLY A 263 -2.70 14.11 -1.68
N TYR A 264 -2.28 14.92 -2.66
CA TYR A 264 -0.98 15.59 -2.70
C TYR A 264 -1.12 17.12 -2.74
N GLY A 265 0.00 17.83 -2.65
CA GLY A 265 0.03 19.30 -2.61
C GLY A 265 -0.44 19.87 -1.28
N ARG A 266 -0.20 19.14 -0.20
CA ARG A 266 -0.39 19.63 1.17
C ARG A 266 0.58 20.79 1.42
N GLN A 267 0.09 21.83 2.10
CA GLN A 267 0.87 22.99 2.57
C GLN A 267 1.23 22.87 4.05
N ALA A 268 0.60 21.95 4.78
CA ALA A 268 0.81 21.75 6.21
C ALA A 268 1.11 20.26 6.54
N GLY A 269 1.56 20.00 7.77
CA GLY A 269 2.09 18.71 8.20
C GLY A 269 3.61 18.60 8.06
N LYS A 270 4.19 17.54 8.62
CA LYS A 270 5.66 17.37 8.72
C LYS A 270 6.26 16.54 7.58
N VAL A 271 5.48 15.66 6.97
CA VAL A 271 5.98 14.69 5.98
C VAL A 271 5.59 15.07 4.55
N GLY A 272 4.28 15.10 4.25
CA GLY A 272 3.76 15.31 2.88
C GLY A 272 3.70 16.76 2.40
N ALA A 273 4.02 17.72 3.26
CA ALA A 273 4.01 19.14 2.89
C ALA A 273 5.03 19.43 1.78
N GLY A 274 4.59 20.11 0.72
CA GLY A 274 5.44 20.50 -0.41
C GLY A 274 5.67 19.43 -1.47
N PHE A 275 4.99 18.28 -1.40
CA PHE A 275 5.07 17.25 -2.42
C PHE A 275 3.81 17.17 -3.29
N GLY A 276 3.99 17.10 -4.61
CA GLY A 276 2.91 17.12 -5.59
C GLY A 276 2.10 18.43 -5.59
N GLN A 277 0.90 18.40 -6.16
CA GLN A 277 0.01 19.55 -6.26
C GLN A 277 -1.41 19.22 -5.83
N ASN A 278 -2.09 20.23 -5.27
CA ASN A 278 -3.48 20.11 -4.88
C ASN A 278 -4.38 20.21 -6.12
N VAL A 279 -5.02 19.11 -6.48
CA VAL A 279 -5.91 19.01 -7.65
C VAL A 279 -7.40 19.17 -7.30
N TYR A 280 -7.77 19.34 -6.02
CA TYR A 280 -9.17 19.63 -5.64
C TYR A 280 -9.79 20.83 -6.39
N PRO A 281 -9.07 21.94 -6.65
CA PRO A 281 -9.61 23.07 -7.42
C PRO A 281 -10.07 22.72 -8.84
N LEU A 282 -9.55 21.63 -9.42
CA LEU A 282 -9.97 21.14 -10.75
C LEU A 282 -11.24 20.31 -10.71
N THR A 283 -11.74 19.98 -9.52
CA THR A 283 -12.91 19.11 -9.33
C THR A 283 -14.12 19.90 -8.87
N ALA A 284 -15.33 19.40 -9.17
CA ALA A 284 -16.57 19.95 -8.63
C ALA A 284 -16.73 19.56 -7.14
N SER A 285 -15.94 20.19 -6.27
CA SER A 285 -15.86 19.93 -4.83
C SER A 285 -15.50 18.47 -4.48
N GLY A 286 -14.48 17.92 -5.13
CA GLY A 286 -13.97 16.56 -4.88
C GLY A 286 -14.80 15.44 -5.51
N ALA A 287 -15.73 15.75 -6.42
CA ALA A 287 -16.48 14.74 -7.14
C ALA A 287 -15.55 13.90 -8.04
N LEU A 288 -15.67 12.57 -7.97
CA LEU A 288 -14.98 11.68 -8.89
C LEU A 288 -15.72 11.69 -10.23
N GLY A 289 -14.98 11.84 -11.32
CA GLY A 289 -15.55 11.88 -12.65
C GLY A 289 -14.59 12.38 -13.72
N TYR A 290 -15.10 12.41 -14.94
CA TYR A 290 -14.43 13.00 -16.09
C TYR A 290 -14.78 14.48 -16.21
N TYR A 291 -13.76 15.29 -16.47
CA TYR A 291 -13.86 16.73 -16.65
C TYR A 291 -13.28 17.11 -18.00
N ALA A 292 -13.94 18.01 -18.74
CA ALA A 292 -13.32 18.63 -19.90
C ALA A 292 -12.24 19.60 -19.40
N ALA A 293 -11.00 19.42 -19.86
CA ALA A 293 -9.86 20.22 -19.40
C ALA A 293 -8.97 20.61 -20.57
N ALA A 294 -8.44 21.83 -20.51
CA ALA A 294 -7.37 22.25 -21.41
C ALA A 294 -6.01 21.82 -20.83
N VAL A 295 -5.14 21.27 -21.66
CA VAL A 295 -3.78 20.86 -21.27
C VAL A 295 -2.79 21.59 -22.16
N THR A 296 -1.90 22.35 -21.54
CA THR A 296 -0.88 23.13 -22.26
C THR A 296 0.51 22.78 -21.75
N LYS A 297 1.47 22.67 -22.67
CA LYS A 297 2.87 22.46 -22.33
C LYS A 297 3.46 23.73 -21.69
N THR A 298 4.31 23.54 -20.68
CA THR A 298 5.15 24.60 -20.13
C THR A 298 6.62 24.39 -20.51
N ASP A 299 7.47 25.38 -20.22
CA ASP A 299 8.92 25.29 -20.47
C ASP A 299 9.71 24.63 -19.32
N THR A 300 9.01 24.12 -18.30
CA THR A 300 9.64 23.53 -17.11
C THR A 300 9.57 22.01 -17.13
N ARG A 301 10.51 21.38 -16.42
CA ARG A 301 10.57 19.92 -16.25
C ARG A 301 10.79 19.59 -14.78
N SER A 302 10.20 18.51 -14.30
CA SER A 302 10.37 18.01 -12.93
C SER A 302 10.57 16.49 -12.92
N PRO A 303 11.68 15.99 -12.36
CA PRO A 303 11.94 14.56 -12.33
C PRO A 303 10.97 13.84 -11.39
N ILE A 304 10.55 12.65 -11.81
CA ILE A 304 9.59 11.81 -11.09
C ILE A 304 10.33 10.67 -10.39
N ALA A 305 10.11 10.51 -9.09
CA ALA A 305 10.65 9.37 -8.35
C ALA A 305 9.87 8.10 -8.70
N ARG A 306 10.54 7.12 -9.34
CA ARG A 306 9.96 5.81 -9.63
C ARG A 306 10.78 4.67 -9.03
N THR A 307 10.10 3.69 -8.46
CA THR A 307 10.73 2.47 -7.91
C THR A 307 11.08 1.45 -9.00
N GLN A 308 10.38 1.50 -10.13
CA GLN A 308 10.60 0.67 -11.32
C GLN A 308 10.75 1.58 -12.54
N LYS A 309 11.78 1.33 -13.35
CA LYS A 309 12.05 2.09 -14.59
C LYS A 309 11.74 1.30 -15.86
N TYR A 310 11.89 -0.02 -15.80
CA TYR A 310 11.65 -0.92 -16.92
C TYR A 310 10.42 -1.76 -16.61
N PHE A 311 9.43 -1.72 -17.50
CA PHE A 311 8.11 -2.33 -17.31
C PHE A 311 7.79 -3.45 -18.29
N HIS A 312 8.70 -3.79 -19.20
CA HIS A 312 8.55 -4.94 -20.08
C HIS A 312 9.31 -6.12 -19.48
N SER A 313 8.65 -7.26 -19.28
CA SER A 313 9.32 -8.50 -18.84
C SER A 313 10.05 -9.19 -19.98
N GLN A 314 9.73 -8.82 -21.21
CA GLN A 314 10.18 -9.49 -22.40
C GLN A 314 10.89 -8.48 -23.29
N PHE A 315 12.17 -8.71 -23.56
CA PHE A 315 12.79 -8.23 -24.78
C PHE A 315 12.17 -9.02 -25.94
N THR A 316 10.94 -8.69 -26.32
CA THR A 316 10.44 -9.10 -27.63
C THR A 316 10.79 -8.00 -28.62
N LYS A 317 10.99 -8.39 -29.88
CA LYS A 317 11.11 -7.44 -30.99
C LYS A 317 9.93 -6.45 -31.10
N GLN A 318 8.81 -6.70 -30.40
CA GLN A 318 7.65 -5.80 -30.40
C GLN A 318 7.86 -4.60 -29.47
N TRP A 319 8.62 -4.75 -28.38
CA TRP A 319 8.94 -3.66 -27.46
C TRP A 319 10.30 -3.03 -27.77
N GLU A 320 11.28 -3.86 -28.15
CA GLU A 320 12.62 -3.43 -28.55
C GLU A 320 13.01 -4.15 -29.85
N PRO A 321 12.68 -3.59 -31.03
CA PRO A 321 12.93 -4.22 -32.33
C PRO A 321 14.40 -4.58 -32.57
N ASP A 322 15.30 -3.79 -31.96
CA ASP A 322 16.75 -3.91 -32.08
C ASP A 322 17.38 -4.81 -31.01
N ALA A 323 16.59 -5.31 -30.04
CA ALA A 323 17.11 -6.20 -29.01
C ALA A 323 17.48 -7.57 -29.61
N PRO A 324 18.64 -8.15 -29.23
CA PRO A 324 19.04 -9.45 -29.72
C PRO A 324 18.09 -10.54 -29.18
N ALA A 325 17.90 -11.62 -29.95
CA ALA A 325 16.88 -12.63 -29.66
C ALA A 325 17.10 -13.38 -28.32
N ASP A 326 18.33 -13.37 -27.82
CA ASP A 326 18.75 -13.94 -26.53
C ASP A 326 18.55 -12.98 -25.34
N ALA A 327 18.12 -11.74 -25.58
CA ALA A 327 17.70 -10.84 -24.52
C ALA A 327 16.37 -11.29 -23.89
N PHE A 328 15.59 -12.14 -24.58
CA PHE A 328 14.32 -12.66 -24.06
C PHE A 328 14.54 -13.54 -22.82
N ARG A 329 13.90 -13.17 -21.69
CA ARG A 329 13.87 -13.99 -20.48
C ARG A 329 12.43 -14.10 -19.98
N PRO A 330 11.84 -15.30 -19.87
CA PRO A 330 10.51 -15.48 -19.33
C PRO A 330 10.55 -15.33 -17.81
N ILE A 331 10.54 -14.08 -17.32
CA ILE A 331 10.53 -13.79 -15.87
C ILE A 331 9.14 -14.08 -15.28
N VAL A 332 8.08 -13.74 -16.02
CA VAL A 332 6.68 -14.01 -15.64
C VAL A 332 6.01 -14.94 -16.64
N HIS A 333 5.17 -15.82 -16.12
CA HIS A 333 4.40 -16.79 -16.90
C HIS A 333 2.90 -16.52 -16.80
N GLU A 334 2.22 -16.70 -17.93
CA GLU A 334 0.77 -16.68 -18.01
C GLU A 334 0.25 -17.86 -18.83
N LEU A 335 -0.97 -18.26 -18.52
CA LEU A 335 -1.76 -19.26 -19.24
C LEU A 335 -3.15 -18.67 -19.50
N THR A 336 -3.79 -19.06 -20.60
CA THR A 336 -5.24 -18.91 -20.71
C THR A 336 -5.95 -20.04 -19.95
N LEU A 337 -7.21 -19.82 -19.58
CA LEU A 337 -8.02 -20.82 -18.91
C LEU A 337 -8.21 -22.08 -19.78
N ASP A 338 -8.33 -21.89 -21.10
CA ASP A 338 -8.50 -23.01 -22.05
C ASP A 338 -7.21 -23.83 -22.17
N GLU A 339 -6.05 -23.18 -22.24
CA GLU A 339 -4.76 -23.89 -22.19
C GLU A 339 -4.59 -24.66 -20.89
N PHE A 340 -4.93 -24.05 -19.75
CA PHE A 340 -4.84 -24.70 -18.45
C PHE A 340 -5.77 -25.92 -18.37
N LYS A 341 -7.02 -25.80 -18.83
CA LYS A 341 -7.98 -26.92 -18.90
C LYS A 341 -7.55 -28.01 -19.88
N ALA A 342 -6.83 -27.65 -20.94
CA ALA A 342 -6.26 -28.60 -21.89
C ALA A 342 -5.02 -29.33 -21.35
N GLY A 343 -4.62 -29.09 -20.09
CA GLY A 343 -3.49 -29.74 -19.44
C GLY A 343 -2.14 -29.09 -19.76
N LYS A 344 -2.12 -27.83 -20.23
CA LYS A 344 -0.86 -27.10 -20.39
C LYS A 344 -0.31 -26.74 -19.02
N GLU A 345 0.78 -27.40 -18.66
CA GLU A 345 1.54 -27.10 -17.45
C GLU A 345 2.62 -26.04 -17.76
N ILE A 346 2.93 -25.19 -16.78
CA ILE A 346 4.17 -24.39 -16.83
C ILE A 346 5.33 -25.20 -16.26
N LYS A 347 5.05 -26.02 -15.22
CA LYS A 347 6.01 -26.70 -14.33
C LYS A 347 7.47 -26.39 -14.65
N GLY A 348 8.02 -25.42 -13.91
CA GLY A 348 9.48 -25.24 -13.84
C GLY A 348 10.17 -26.51 -13.34
N ILE A 349 11.48 -26.62 -13.55
CA ILE A 349 12.25 -27.82 -13.21
C ILE A 349 12.16 -28.05 -11.70
N GLU A 350 11.49 -29.13 -11.27
CA GLU A 350 11.67 -29.65 -9.92
C GLU A 350 13.11 -30.19 -9.81
N PHE A 351 13.95 -29.52 -9.03
CA PHE A 351 15.24 -30.09 -8.66
C PHE A 351 15.09 -30.95 -7.39
N PRO A 352 15.36 -32.27 -7.39
CA PRO A 352 14.97 -33.33 -8.33
C PRO A 352 13.89 -34.27 -7.74
N SER A 353 12.96 -34.74 -8.58
CA SER A 353 12.43 -36.11 -8.52
C SER A 353 12.97 -36.88 -9.74
N ALA A 354 13.02 -38.22 -9.71
CA ALA A 354 13.77 -39.00 -10.70
C ALA A 354 13.20 -38.89 -12.13
N GLY A 355 14.03 -38.47 -13.08
CA GLY A 355 13.67 -38.42 -14.50
C GLY A 355 13.27 -39.76 -15.09
N ARG A 356 12.32 -39.72 -16.03
CA ARG A 356 11.73 -40.90 -16.69
C ARG A 356 12.70 -41.66 -17.61
N ASP A 357 13.90 -41.14 -17.87
CA ASP A 357 14.84 -41.65 -18.88
C ASP A 357 16.24 -42.00 -18.33
N GLY A 358 16.45 -41.93 -17.01
CA GLY A 358 17.70 -42.34 -16.37
C GLY A 358 18.91 -41.43 -16.67
N ARG A 359 18.70 -40.22 -17.19
CA ARG A 359 19.74 -39.17 -17.30
C ARG A 359 19.58 -38.17 -16.15
N PHE A 360 20.68 -37.58 -15.68
CA PHE A 360 20.66 -36.67 -14.52
C PHE A 360 19.81 -35.41 -14.80
N GLU A 361 18.64 -35.30 -14.14
CA GLU A 361 17.82 -34.07 -14.02
C GLU A 361 18.36 -33.09 -12.94
N ILE A 362 19.65 -33.18 -12.61
CA ILE A 362 20.28 -32.26 -11.67
C ILE A 362 21.04 -31.22 -12.49
N PRO A 363 20.73 -29.91 -12.40
CA PRO A 363 21.66 -28.91 -12.88
C PRO A 363 22.97 -29.13 -12.11
N LEU A 364 24.04 -29.44 -12.85
CA LEU A 364 25.34 -29.79 -12.30
C LEU A 364 25.68 -28.82 -11.16
N ASN A 365 25.77 -29.36 -9.93
CA ASN A 365 26.18 -28.59 -8.78
C ASN A 365 27.54 -29.12 -8.31
N ILE A 366 28.50 -28.22 -8.21
CA ILE A 366 29.84 -28.51 -7.69
C ILE A 366 29.84 -28.62 -6.15
N VAL A 367 28.76 -28.17 -5.49
CA VAL A 367 28.57 -28.24 -4.04
C VAL A 367 27.54 -29.31 -3.71
N GLU A 368 27.83 -30.13 -2.69
CA GLU A 368 26.87 -31.09 -2.17
C GLU A 368 25.64 -30.39 -1.57
N GLY A 369 24.45 -30.94 -1.84
CA GLY A 369 23.21 -30.40 -1.30
C GLY A 369 23.14 -30.59 0.22
N TYR A 370 22.62 -29.58 0.93
CA TYR A 370 22.33 -29.69 2.36
C TYR A 370 20.98 -30.38 2.58
N GLN A 371 20.93 -31.35 3.50
CA GLN A 371 19.68 -32.01 3.90
C GLN A 371 19.03 -31.28 5.06
N TYR A 372 17.90 -30.61 4.81
CA TYR A 372 17.10 -29.92 5.83
C TYR A 372 16.26 -30.94 6.61
N LYS A 373 16.72 -31.37 7.79
CA LYS A 373 16.05 -32.43 8.59
C LYS A 373 14.89 -31.91 9.47
N GLY A 374 14.90 -30.61 9.77
CA GLY A 374 13.91 -29.95 10.63
C GLY A 374 12.80 -29.28 9.84
N HIS A 375 12.50 -28.03 10.20
CA HIS A 375 11.70 -27.15 9.37
C HIS A 375 12.42 -26.82 8.05
N ARG A 376 11.66 -26.62 7.00
CA ARG A 376 12.12 -26.11 5.71
C ARG A 376 11.17 -24.99 5.29
N TRP A 377 11.52 -23.75 5.60
CA TRP A 377 10.62 -22.63 5.35
C TRP A 377 10.55 -22.28 3.86
N GLY A 378 9.35 -22.13 3.34
CA GLY A 378 9.12 -21.75 1.96
C GLY A 378 7.88 -20.90 1.79
N MET A 379 7.74 -20.31 0.60
CA MET A 379 6.63 -19.42 0.27
C MET A 379 6.10 -19.74 -1.12
N VAL A 380 4.78 -19.70 -1.30
CA VAL A 380 4.14 -19.74 -2.61
C VAL A 380 3.40 -18.44 -2.87
N ILE A 381 3.52 -17.88 -4.07
CA ILE A 381 2.87 -16.63 -4.49
C ILE A 381 2.00 -16.86 -5.73
N ASP A 382 0.69 -16.69 -5.61
CA ASP A 382 -0.25 -16.83 -6.73
C ASP A 382 -0.43 -15.50 -7.50
N LEU A 383 0.09 -15.46 -8.72
CA LEU A 383 0.02 -14.28 -9.61
C LEU A 383 -1.38 -14.06 -10.23
N SER A 384 -2.25 -15.05 -10.14
CA SER A 384 -3.67 -14.93 -10.52
C SER A 384 -4.44 -14.14 -9.46
N ALA A 385 -4.18 -14.39 -8.18
CA ALA A 385 -4.80 -13.70 -7.05
C ALA A 385 -4.18 -12.32 -6.77
N CYS A 386 -2.89 -12.12 -7.06
CA CYS A 386 -2.22 -10.84 -6.82
C CYS A 386 -2.82 -9.69 -7.65
N THR A 387 -3.47 -8.74 -6.97
CA THR A 387 -4.04 -7.52 -7.59
C THR A 387 -3.03 -6.38 -7.71
N GLY A 388 -1.91 -6.48 -7.00
CA GLY A 388 -0.90 -5.43 -6.95
C GLY A 388 -1.17 -4.30 -5.95
N CYS A 389 -1.99 -4.54 -4.92
CA CYS A 389 -2.43 -3.50 -3.95
C CYS A 389 -1.33 -2.90 -3.04
N ASN A 390 -0.09 -3.41 -3.06
CA ASN A 390 1.03 -3.01 -2.19
C ASN A 390 0.82 -3.12 -0.66
N ALA A 391 -0.28 -3.70 -0.18
CA ALA A 391 -0.48 -3.92 1.27
C ALA A 391 0.68 -4.72 1.90
N CYS A 392 1.22 -5.71 1.17
CA CYS A 392 2.37 -6.48 1.60
C CYS A 392 3.69 -5.69 1.66
N VAL A 393 3.82 -4.58 0.92
CA VAL A 393 4.98 -3.68 1.00
C VAL A 393 4.94 -2.95 2.34
N VAL A 394 3.85 -2.22 2.61
CA VAL A 394 3.67 -1.42 3.83
C VAL A 394 3.69 -2.30 5.08
N ALA A 395 3.06 -3.49 5.02
CA ALA A 395 3.12 -4.45 6.12
C ALA A 395 4.56 -4.93 6.40
N CYS A 396 5.37 -5.14 5.36
CA CYS A 396 6.76 -5.50 5.53
C CYS A 396 7.57 -4.35 6.13
N GLU A 397 7.26 -3.10 5.77
CA GLU A 397 7.88 -1.92 6.35
C GLU A 397 7.58 -1.75 7.83
N SER A 398 6.30 -1.82 8.19
CA SER A 398 5.83 -1.70 9.57
C SER A 398 6.36 -2.83 10.45
N GLU A 399 6.33 -4.07 9.95
CA GLU A 399 6.74 -5.24 10.72
C GLU A 399 8.25 -5.28 10.96
N ASN A 400 9.04 -4.89 9.95
CA ASN A 400 10.48 -5.13 9.94
C ASN A 400 11.29 -3.85 10.14
N ASN A 401 10.71 -2.77 10.65
CA ASN A 401 11.41 -1.50 10.89
C ASN A 401 12.17 -1.03 9.65
N ILE A 402 11.52 -1.02 8.48
CA ILE A 402 12.16 -0.53 7.25
C ILE A 402 12.00 1.00 7.20
N PRO A 403 13.11 1.76 7.04
CA PRO A 403 13.02 3.21 7.02
C PRO A 403 12.53 3.73 5.65
N PRO A 404 11.65 4.76 5.62
CA PRO A 404 11.47 5.57 4.43
C PRO A 404 12.75 6.37 4.13
N VAL A 405 13.06 6.58 2.85
CA VAL A 405 14.29 7.23 2.38
C VAL A 405 14.08 8.59 1.72
N GLY A 406 12.87 8.93 1.28
CA GLY A 406 12.57 10.21 0.64
C GLY A 406 12.68 10.21 -0.89
N LYS A 407 11.98 11.16 -1.55
CA LYS A 407 11.93 11.32 -3.02
C LYS A 407 13.32 11.30 -3.67
N ASP A 408 14.28 12.02 -3.10
CA ASP A 408 15.65 12.14 -3.65
C ASP A 408 16.41 10.82 -3.65
N GLN A 409 16.20 9.98 -2.64
CA GLN A 409 16.86 8.68 -2.54
C GLN A 409 16.15 7.63 -3.40
N VAL A 410 14.82 7.70 -3.55
CA VAL A 410 14.07 6.87 -4.51
C VAL A 410 14.53 7.15 -5.94
N MET A 411 14.69 8.41 -6.35
CA MET A 411 15.23 8.77 -7.68
C MET A 411 16.61 8.17 -7.96
N ARG A 412 17.43 8.00 -6.92
CA ARG A 412 18.75 7.37 -6.98
C ARG A 412 18.71 5.84 -6.94
N GLY A 413 17.52 5.23 -6.91
CA GLY A 413 17.34 3.77 -6.85
C GLY A 413 17.66 3.17 -5.47
N ARG A 414 17.55 3.95 -4.39
CA ARG A 414 17.95 3.56 -3.02
C ARG A 414 16.77 3.25 -2.11
N VAL A 415 15.63 2.85 -2.69
CA VAL A 415 14.44 2.40 -1.97
C VAL A 415 14.75 1.22 -1.05
N MET A 416 14.15 1.19 0.14
CA MET A 416 14.44 0.18 1.17
C MET A 416 13.41 -0.95 1.24
N HIS A 417 12.40 -0.99 0.37
CA HIS A 417 11.39 -2.05 0.34
C HIS A 417 12.02 -3.44 0.15
N TRP A 418 11.74 -4.36 1.09
CA TRP A 418 12.22 -5.74 1.08
C TRP A 418 11.41 -6.67 0.18
N ILE A 419 10.15 -6.32 -0.04
CA ILE A 419 9.26 -6.86 -1.06
C ILE A 419 8.86 -5.71 -1.97
N ARG A 420 8.97 -5.91 -3.28
CA ARG A 420 8.51 -4.96 -4.29
C ARG A 420 7.53 -5.67 -5.21
N LEU A 421 6.60 -4.95 -5.80
CA LEU A 421 5.67 -5.52 -6.77
C LEU A 421 6.11 -5.05 -8.15
N ASP A 422 6.73 -5.94 -8.90
CA ASP A 422 7.17 -5.63 -10.26
C ASP A 422 5.96 -5.75 -11.18
N ARG A 423 5.69 -4.71 -11.99
CA ARG A 423 4.62 -4.75 -13.01
C ARG A 423 5.25 -4.95 -14.37
N TYR A 424 4.80 -5.97 -15.07
CA TYR A 424 5.26 -6.28 -16.41
C TYR A 424 4.13 -6.19 -17.42
N TYR A 425 4.41 -5.60 -18.58
CA TYR A 425 3.53 -5.56 -19.73
C TYR A 425 3.92 -6.64 -20.75
N LEU A 426 2.92 -7.38 -21.20
CA LEU A 426 2.97 -8.42 -22.22
C LEU A 426 2.11 -7.98 -23.41
N GLY A 427 2.37 -8.51 -24.61
CA GLY A 427 1.63 -8.09 -25.82
C GLY A 427 2.26 -6.87 -26.48
N THR A 428 1.46 -5.95 -27.01
CA THR A 428 1.94 -4.74 -27.70
C THR A 428 1.91 -3.52 -26.77
N PRO A 429 2.70 -2.46 -27.04
CA PRO A 429 2.60 -1.19 -26.31
C PRO A 429 1.20 -0.55 -26.34
N GLU A 430 0.47 -0.74 -27.43
CA GLU A 430 -0.87 -0.19 -27.65
C GLU A 430 -1.97 -0.98 -26.93
N ASP A 431 -1.81 -2.31 -26.82
CA ASP A 431 -2.71 -3.19 -26.07
C ASP A 431 -1.91 -4.10 -25.12
N PRO A 432 -1.43 -3.54 -24.00
CA PRO A 432 -0.57 -4.26 -23.09
C PRO A 432 -1.37 -5.02 -22.04
N ARG A 433 -1.08 -6.31 -21.88
CA ARG A 433 -1.58 -7.13 -20.78
C ARG A 433 -0.63 -7.06 -19.60
N SER A 434 -1.11 -6.61 -18.45
CA SER A 434 -0.25 -6.47 -17.25
C SER A 434 -0.23 -7.71 -16.36
N VAL A 435 0.94 -8.11 -15.88
CA VAL A 435 1.15 -9.08 -14.81
C VAL A 435 1.87 -8.38 -13.66
N VAL A 436 1.48 -8.66 -12.42
CA VAL A 436 2.16 -8.16 -11.23
C VAL A 436 2.83 -9.34 -10.55
N GLU A 437 4.11 -9.20 -10.27
CA GLU A 437 4.94 -10.22 -9.62
C GLU A 437 5.59 -9.64 -8.36
N PRO A 438 5.16 -10.06 -7.16
CA PRO A 438 5.83 -9.70 -5.92
C PRO A 438 7.24 -10.32 -5.86
N MET A 439 8.27 -9.48 -5.90
CA MET A 439 9.67 -9.87 -5.82
C MET A 439 10.26 -9.51 -4.46
N LEU A 440 10.77 -10.54 -3.78
CA LEU A 440 11.41 -10.47 -2.47
C LEU A 440 12.65 -11.37 -2.42
N CYS A 441 13.35 -11.41 -1.29
CA CYS A 441 14.39 -12.42 -1.05
C CYS A 441 13.82 -13.82 -1.33
N GLN A 442 14.46 -14.54 -2.24
CA GLN A 442 14.04 -15.87 -2.66
C GLN A 442 14.53 -16.98 -1.71
N HIS A 443 15.36 -16.62 -0.72
CA HIS A 443 15.99 -17.57 0.22
C HIS A 443 16.60 -18.78 -0.51
N CYS A 444 17.36 -18.48 -1.57
CA CYS A 444 18.07 -19.44 -2.42
C CYS A 444 18.88 -20.43 -1.58
N GLU A 445 18.82 -21.73 -1.86
CA GLU A 445 19.73 -22.70 -1.24
C GLU A 445 21.17 -22.48 -1.73
N ASN A 446 21.32 -22.38 -3.06
CA ASN A 446 22.59 -22.05 -3.70
C ASN A 446 22.70 -20.53 -3.77
N ALA A 447 22.76 -19.87 -2.61
CA ALA A 447 22.71 -18.41 -2.52
C ALA A 447 24.02 -17.75 -3.00
N PRO A 448 24.05 -17.11 -4.20
CA PRO A 448 25.26 -16.45 -4.69
C PRO A 448 25.66 -15.26 -3.79
N CYS A 449 24.69 -14.67 -3.11
CA CYS A 449 24.89 -13.54 -2.23
C CYS A 449 25.59 -13.88 -0.89
N GLU A 450 25.68 -15.17 -0.52
CA GLU A 450 26.39 -15.62 0.69
C GLU A 450 27.91 -15.72 0.45
N ASN A 451 28.30 -16.44 -0.61
CA ASN A 451 29.70 -16.72 -0.94
C ASN A 451 30.58 -15.48 -1.18
N VAL A 452 29.96 -14.33 -1.47
CA VAL A 452 30.65 -13.06 -1.73
C VAL A 452 30.80 -12.17 -0.49
N CYS A 453 30.28 -12.59 0.67
CA CYS A 453 30.38 -11.81 1.89
C CYS A 453 31.72 -12.09 2.61
N PRO A 454 32.67 -11.14 2.65
CA PRO A 454 34.00 -11.40 3.21
C PRO A 454 34.01 -11.58 4.74
N VAL A 455 32.91 -11.24 5.41
CA VAL A 455 32.79 -11.27 6.88
C VAL A 455 31.71 -12.24 7.36
N ALA A 456 31.13 -13.05 6.46
CA ALA A 456 30.05 -13.98 6.74
C ALA A 456 28.85 -13.33 7.48
N ALA A 457 28.49 -12.10 7.09
CA ALA A 457 27.30 -11.41 7.60
C ALA A 457 26.00 -11.98 7.02
N THR A 458 26.09 -12.85 6.03
CA THR A 458 24.96 -13.59 5.50
C THR A 458 25.34 -15.05 5.35
N VAL A 459 24.49 -15.92 5.86
CA VAL A 459 24.71 -17.35 6.01
C VAL A 459 23.39 -18.09 5.87
N HIS A 460 23.45 -19.37 5.53
CA HIS A 460 22.28 -20.22 5.49
C HIS A 460 21.99 -20.84 6.85
N SER A 461 20.72 -20.84 7.27
CA SER A 461 20.28 -21.56 8.46
C SER A 461 20.01 -23.04 8.15
N PRO A 462 20.04 -23.93 9.17
CA PRO A 462 19.63 -25.33 9.01
C PRO A 462 18.15 -25.52 8.63
N GLU A 463 17.36 -24.44 8.59
CA GLU A 463 15.93 -24.44 8.23
C GLU A 463 15.66 -23.87 6.82
N GLY A 464 16.72 -23.56 6.07
CA GLY A 464 16.59 -23.04 4.70
C GLY A 464 16.47 -21.53 4.58
N LEU A 465 16.72 -20.79 5.65
CA LEU A 465 16.68 -19.34 5.62
C LEU A 465 18.06 -18.80 5.24
N ASN A 466 18.14 -18.03 4.16
CA ASN A 466 19.25 -17.08 4.01
C ASN A 466 19.11 -16.01 5.12
N GLU A 467 19.98 -16.03 6.11
CA GLU A 467 20.00 -15.10 7.23
C GLU A 467 20.86 -13.88 6.90
N MET A 468 20.44 -12.71 7.37
CA MET A 468 21.20 -11.47 7.28
C MET A 468 21.47 -10.96 8.70
N VAL A 469 22.73 -11.09 9.12
CA VAL A 469 23.20 -10.71 10.44
C VAL A 469 23.69 -9.26 10.37
N TYR A 470 22.80 -8.33 10.74
CA TYR A 470 22.99 -6.88 10.52
C TYR A 470 24.28 -6.34 11.16
N ASN A 471 24.58 -6.73 12.40
CA ASN A 471 25.74 -6.25 13.17
C ASN A 471 27.10 -6.75 12.64
N ARG A 472 27.11 -7.80 11.81
CA ARG A 472 28.32 -8.34 11.18
C ARG A 472 28.63 -7.66 9.84
N CYS A 473 27.65 -6.97 9.25
CA CYS A 473 27.79 -6.36 7.94
C CYS A 473 28.73 -5.15 7.98
N VAL A 474 29.82 -5.21 7.21
CA VAL A 474 30.77 -4.10 7.05
C VAL A 474 30.51 -3.24 5.81
N GLY A 475 29.38 -3.46 5.13
CA GLY A 475 28.91 -2.57 4.07
C GLY A 475 29.66 -2.65 2.72
N THR A 476 30.28 -3.78 2.38
CA THR A 476 30.94 -3.93 1.05
C THR A 476 29.96 -3.93 -0.13
N ARG A 477 28.69 -4.26 0.13
CA ARG A 477 27.58 -4.37 -0.84
C ARG A 477 27.77 -5.45 -1.91
N TYR A 478 28.78 -6.31 -1.83
CA TYR A 478 29.01 -7.26 -2.92
C TYR A 478 27.88 -8.29 -3.04
N CYS A 479 27.22 -8.61 -1.93
CA CYS A 479 26.02 -9.45 -1.89
C CYS A 479 24.82 -8.84 -2.64
N LEU A 480 24.73 -7.51 -2.77
CA LEU A 480 23.75 -6.85 -3.62
C LEU A 480 24.02 -7.16 -5.10
N ASN A 481 25.27 -7.01 -5.53
CA ASN A 481 25.67 -7.24 -6.91
C ASN A 481 25.39 -8.69 -7.32
N ASN A 482 25.79 -9.65 -6.48
CA ASN A 482 25.67 -11.07 -6.80
C ASN A 482 24.26 -11.64 -6.63
N CYS A 483 23.34 -10.93 -5.96
CA CYS A 483 21.94 -11.33 -5.90
C CYS A 483 21.27 -11.12 -7.27
N PRO A 484 20.81 -12.17 -7.95
CA PRO A 484 20.24 -12.03 -9.29
C PRO A 484 18.94 -11.22 -9.28
N TYR A 485 18.17 -11.29 -8.19
CA TYR A 485 16.89 -10.59 -8.03
C TYR A 485 17.00 -9.13 -7.57
N LYS A 486 18.20 -8.67 -7.15
CA LYS A 486 18.46 -7.32 -6.60
C LYS A 486 17.50 -6.91 -5.47
N VAL A 487 17.16 -7.87 -4.61
CA VAL A 487 16.23 -7.73 -3.46
C VAL A 487 16.92 -7.42 -2.14
N ARG A 488 18.25 -7.34 -2.12
CA ARG A 488 18.98 -6.82 -0.97
C ARG A 488 18.99 -5.29 -1.03
N ARG A 489 18.74 -4.62 0.08
CA ARG A 489 18.69 -3.14 0.18
C ARG A 489 19.83 -2.66 1.05
N PHE A 490 20.39 -1.49 0.76
CA PHE A 490 21.55 -0.97 1.48
C PHE A 490 21.21 0.34 2.16
N ASN A 491 21.52 0.44 3.45
CA ASN A 491 21.43 1.70 4.18
C ASN A 491 22.55 2.65 3.76
N PHE A 492 22.37 3.38 2.65
CA PHE A 492 23.37 4.34 2.17
C PHE A 492 23.62 5.47 3.16
N LEU A 493 22.57 5.88 3.87
CA LEU A 493 22.58 6.95 4.85
C LEU A 493 22.04 6.41 6.18
N ALA A 494 22.15 7.21 7.23
CA ALA A 494 21.50 6.96 8.50
C ALA A 494 20.02 7.33 8.39
N TYR A 495 19.22 6.54 7.65
CA TYR A 495 17.89 6.94 7.19
C TYR A 495 16.93 7.29 8.35
N PHE A 496 16.94 6.54 9.45
CA PHE A 496 16.17 6.86 10.64
C PHE A 496 16.55 8.22 11.22
N GLN A 497 17.83 8.42 11.56
CA GLN A 497 18.33 9.68 12.13
C GLN A 497 18.08 10.85 11.18
N ARG A 498 18.27 10.63 9.87
CA ARG A 498 18.02 11.63 8.84
C ARG A 498 16.55 12.02 8.78
N PHE A 499 15.64 11.06 8.80
CA PHE A 499 14.20 11.30 8.79
C PHE A 499 13.77 12.13 10.01
N TYR A 500 14.18 11.72 11.22
CA TYR A 500 13.88 12.47 12.45
C TYR A 500 14.41 13.91 12.40
N LYS A 501 15.66 14.08 11.97
CA LYS A 501 16.28 15.41 11.91
C LYS A 501 15.67 16.30 10.85
N GLU A 502 15.56 15.82 9.61
CA GLU A 502 15.14 16.64 8.46
C GLU A 502 13.63 16.92 8.44
N ARG A 503 12.80 15.95 8.86
CA ARG A 503 11.34 16.08 8.78
C ARG A 503 10.68 16.47 10.10
N LEU A 504 11.27 16.08 11.22
CA LEU A 504 10.65 16.24 12.53
C LEU A 504 11.37 17.26 13.41
N GLY A 505 12.55 17.73 12.99
CA GLY A 505 13.34 18.73 13.71
C GLY A 505 13.88 18.21 15.05
N THR A 506 13.97 16.89 15.22
CA THR A 506 14.42 16.25 16.47
C THR A 506 15.47 15.19 16.20
N GLU A 507 16.45 15.07 17.09
CA GLU A 507 17.39 13.94 17.12
C GLU A 507 16.90 12.81 18.04
N GLN A 508 15.90 13.09 18.87
CA GLN A 508 15.25 12.09 19.72
C GLN A 508 14.13 11.40 18.94
N PRO A 509 14.14 10.05 18.87
CA PRO A 509 13.15 9.30 18.12
C PRO A 509 11.79 9.24 18.84
N HIS A 510 11.73 9.49 20.15
CA HIS A 510 10.50 9.36 20.94
C HIS A 510 9.44 10.42 20.59
N PRO A 511 8.15 10.04 20.44
CA PRO A 511 7.56 8.71 20.67
C PRO A 511 7.54 7.78 19.44
N LEU A 512 8.16 8.14 18.31
CA LEU A 512 8.09 7.34 17.07
C LEU A 512 8.90 6.04 17.12
N ASP A 513 9.80 5.90 18.08
CA ASP A 513 10.43 4.62 18.40
C ASP A 513 9.41 3.57 18.89
N LEU A 514 8.28 3.99 19.49
CA LEU A 514 7.20 3.09 19.89
C LEU A 514 6.51 2.39 18.70
N ALA A 515 6.62 2.96 17.49
CA ALA A 515 6.11 2.33 16.28
C ALA A 515 7.03 1.21 15.75
N MET A 516 8.25 1.09 16.29
CA MET A 516 9.20 0.06 15.86
C MET A 516 8.90 -1.26 16.55
N ASN A 517 8.95 -2.34 15.77
CA ASN A 517 8.87 -3.70 16.30
C ASN A 517 10.09 -3.97 17.21
N PRO A 518 9.90 -4.29 18.51
CA PRO A 518 10.99 -4.53 19.44
C PRO A 518 11.80 -5.79 19.12
N ASP A 519 11.21 -6.74 18.39
CA ASP A 519 11.84 -8.03 18.04
C ASP A 519 12.66 -7.95 16.76
N VAL A 520 12.73 -6.77 16.12
CA VAL A 520 13.48 -6.55 14.90
C VAL A 520 14.49 -5.43 15.09
N THR A 521 15.76 -5.72 14.80
CA THR A 521 16.84 -4.71 14.86
C THR A 521 16.51 -3.49 14.02
N VAL A 522 16.63 -2.28 14.57
CA VAL A 522 16.65 -1.03 13.79
C VAL A 522 18.04 -0.85 13.19
N ARG A 523 18.16 -0.82 11.87
CA ARG A 523 19.47 -0.86 11.20
C ARG A 523 20.14 0.50 11.14
N MET A 524 21.47 0.48 11.26
CA MET A 524 22.33 1.66 11.08
C MET A 524 22.76 1.84 9.62
N ARG A 525 23.36 3.00 9.32
CA ARG A 525 24.03 3.24 8.03
C ARG A 525 25.07 2.16 7.72
N GLY A 526 25.28 1.86 6.45
CA GLY A 526 26.32 0.95 6.00
C GLY A 526 25.97 -0.53 6.11
N VAL A 527 24.72 -0.88 6.43
CA VAL A 527 24.28 -2.26 6.60
C VAL A 527 23.34 -2.68 5.48
N MET A 528 23.52 -3.92 4.99
CA MET A 528 22.60 -4.55 4.04
C MET A 528 21.39 -5.13 4.77
N GLU A 529 20.26 -5.09 4.08
CA GLU A 529 18.97 -5.63 4.50
C GLU A 529 18.36 -6.46 3.39
N LYS A 530 17.37 -7.27 3.74
CA LYS A 530 16.59 -8.09 2.82
C LYS A 530 15.38 -8.67 3.56
N CYS A 531 14.38 -9.15 2.82
CA CYS A 531 13.36 -10.02 3.39
C CYS A 531 14.01 -11.21 4.13
N THR A 532 13.52 -11.47 5.34
CA THR A 532 13.97 -12.53 6.25
C THR A 532 12.92 -13.63 6.45
N PHE A 533 11.85 -13.63 5.65
CA PHE A 533 10.61 -14.37 5.93
C PHE A 533 10.04 -14.10 7.34
N CYS A 534 10.17 -12.85 7.81
CA CYS A 534 9.73 -12.45 9.16
C CYS A 534 10.28 -13.40 10.23
N VAL A 535 11.60 -13.59 10.26
CA VAL A 535 12.29 -14.53 11.18
C VAL A 535 11.90 -14.35 12.65
N GLN A 536 11.57 -13.12 13.07
CA GLN A 536 11.03 -12.83 14.39
C GLN A 536 9.74 -13.61 14.69
N ARG A 537 8.81 -13.68 13.72
CA ARG A 537 7.55 -14.43 13.83
C ARG A 537 7.78 -15.94 13.75
N ILE A 538 8.75 -16.37 12.94
CA ILE A 538 9.16 -17.78 12.89
C ILE A 538 9.66 -18.22 14.27
N ASN A 539 10.54 -17.42 14.89
CA ASN A 539 11.11 -17.75 16.20
C ASN A 539 10.05 -17.73 17.30
N GLU A 540 9.19 -16.72 17.33
CA GLU A 540 8.05 -16.63 18.26
C GLU A 540 7.16 -17.88 18.18
N ALA A 541 6.73 -18.25 16.97
CA ALA A 541 5.91 -19.45 16.77
C ALA A 541 6.63 -20.75 17.15
N LYS A 542 7.96 -20.83 16.96
CA LYS A 542 8.75 -21.99 17.43
C LYS A 542 8.77 -22.08 18.96
N TYR A 543 8.86 -20.95 19.66
CA TYR A 543 8.76 -20.92 21.13
C TYR A 543 7.38 -21.38 21.58
N HIS A 544 6.31 -20.84 21.02
CA HIS A 544 4.95 -21.28 21.34
C HIS A 544 4.68 -22.74 21.01
N ALA A 545 5.18 -23.23 19.87
CA ALA A 545 5.05 -24.65 19.52
C ALA A 545 5.73 -25.54 20.56
N LYS A 546 6.95 -25.17 20.99
CA LYS A 546 7.69 -25.91 22.02
C LYS A 546 6.97 -25.88 23.37
N ASP A 547 6.47 -24.72 23.80
CA ASP A 547 5.77 -24.55 25.08
C ASP A 547 4.46 -25.36 25.12
N ASN A 548 3.78 -25.48 23.97
CA ASN A 548 2.58 -26.31 23.80
C ASN A 548 2.90 -27.80 23.55
N GLY A 549 4.16 -28.22 23.63
CA GLY A 549 4.57 -29.62 23.46
C GLY A 549 4.54 -30.12 22.02
N HIS A 550 4.45 -29.23 21.02
CA HIS A 550 4.55 -29.60 19.61
C HIS A 550 6.01 -29.81 19.20
N ALA A 551 6.28 -30.95 18.55
CA ALA A 551 7.61 -31.26 18.02
C ALA A 551 8.00 -30.39 16.79
N ARG A 552 7.01 -29.82 16.11
CA ARG A 552 7.13 -28.94 14.94
C ARG A 552 6.07 -27.85 15.04
N VAL A 553 6.40 -26.67 14.53
CA VAL A 553 5.42 -25.59 14.31
C VAL A 553 4.28 -26.09 13.40
N PRO A 554 3.01 -26.01 13.86
CA PRO A 554 1.84 -26.35 13.05
C PRO A 554 1.67 -25.44 11.82
N ASP A 555 1.03 -25.94 10.77
CA ASP A 555 0.70 -25.12 9.60
C ASP A 555 -0.21 -23.94 9.99
N GLY A 556 0.03 -22.78 9.39
CA GLY A 556 -0.68 -21.53 9.71
C GLY A 556 -0.33 -20.88 11.06
N ALA A 557 0.46 -21.52 11.92
CA ALA A 557 0.91 -20.91 13.19
C ALA A 557 1.94 -19.78 12.96
N VAL A 558 2.65 -19.80 11.83
CA VAL A 558 3.44 -18.64 11.36
C VAL A 558 2.70 -18.00 10.21
N GLN A 559 2.36 -16.73 10.36
CA GLN A 559 1.92 -15.89 9.24
C GLN A 559 2.90 -14.74 9.07
N THR A 560 3.54 -14.67 7.91
CA THR A 560 4.44 -13.55 7.60
C THR A 560 3.62 -12.26 7.43
N ALA A 561 4.21 -11.10 7.70
CA ALA A 561 3.46 -9.83 7.59
C ALA A 561 2.90 -9.60 6.17
N CYS A 562 3.64 -9.98 5.13
CA CYS A 562 3.17 -9.86 3.76
C CYS A 562 2.01 -10.82 3.42
N GLU A 563 1.96 -12.00 4.06
CA GLU A 563 0.86 -12.95 3.93
C GLU A 563 -0.38 -12.47 4.69
N GLN A 564 -0.23 -12.11 5.97
CA GLN A 564 -1.33 -11.66 6.82
C GLN A 564 -2.00 -10.40 6.26
N ALA A 565 -1.24 -9.48 5.68
CA ALA A 565 -1.77 -8.25 5.11
C ALA A 565 -2.35 -8.41 3.69
N CYS A 566 -2.18 -9.56 3.03
CA CYS A 566 -2.64 -9.74 1.66
C CYS A 566 -4.15 -10.01 1.62
N PRO A 567 -4.99 -9.07 1.15
CA PRO A 567 -6.45 -9.26 1.14
C PRO A 567 -6.91 -10.37 0.17
N ALA A 568 -6.08 -10.68 -0.84
CA ALA A 568 -6.36 -11.72 -1.81
C ALA A 568 -5.80 -13.09 -1.40
N SER A 569 -5.13 -13.19 -0.25
CA SER A 569 -4.41 -14.40 0.19
C SER A 569 -3.48 -14.99 -0.88
N ALA A 570 -2.84 -14.11 -1.66
CA ALA A 570 -1.98 -14.49 -2.78
C ALA A 570 -0.64 -15.07 -2.31
N ILE A 571 -0.20 -14.76 -1.08
CA ILE A 571 1.04 -15.26 -0.50
C ILE A 571 0.67 -16.33 0.52
N THR A 572 1.35 -17.47 0.50
CA THR A 572 1.22 -18.54 1.49
C THR A 572 2.61 -18.93 1.97
N PHE A 573 2.83 -18.93 3.28
CA PHE A 573 4.11 -19.30 3.89
C PHE A 573 3.95 -20.52 4.79
N GLY A 574 5.00 -21.35 4.90
CA GLY A 574 4.96 -22.49 5.80
C GLY A 574 6.14 -23.44 5.66
N ASN A 575 5.97 -24.64 6.21
CA ASN A 575 6.99 -25.67 6.25
C ASN A 575 6.89 -26.65 5.08
N LEU A 576 7.79 -26.54 4.10
CA LEU A 576 7.88 -27.43 2.93
C LEU A 576 8.16 -28.90 3.29
N ASN A 577 8.78 -29.18 4.45
CA ASN A 577 9.02 -30.55 4.91
C ASN A 577 7.77 -31.21 5.53
N ASP A 578 6.68 -30.46 5.69
CA ASP A 578 5.37 -31.00 6.05
C ASP A 578 4.52 -31.10 4.79
N SER A 579 4.36 -32.32 4.27
CA SER A 579 3.55 -32.59 3.06
C SER A 579 2.06 -32.28 3.25
N GLY A 580 1.60 -32.19 4.50
CA GLY A 580 0.24 -31.77 4.84
C GLY A 580 0.05 -30.25 4.81
N SER A 581 1.13 -29.46 4.81
CA SER A 581 1.05 -28.00 4.83
C SER A 581 0.49 -27.43 3.53
N ARG A 582 -0.21 -26.30 3.64
CA ARG A 582 -0.77 -25.59 2.48
C ARG A 582 0.31 -25.19 1.47
N VAL A 583 1.49 -24.77 1.95
CA VAL A 583 2.60 -24.36 1.08
C VAL A 583 3.18 -25.53 0.29
N ALA A 584 3.33 -26.71 0.90
CA ALA A 584 3.85 -27.89 0.22
C ALA A 584 2.89 -28.37 -0.89
N GLN A 585 1.58 -28.35 -0.61
CA GLN A 585 0.55 -28.69 -1.59
C GLN A 585 0.50 -27.69 -2.76
N LEU A 586 0.53 -26.39 -2.47
CA LEU A 586 0.51 -25.37 -3.52
C LEU A 586 1.75 -25.41 -4.41
N ARG A 587 2.92 -25.73 -3.85
CA ARG A 587 4.17 -25.86 -4.62
C ARG A 587 4.07 -26.93 -5.71
N GLN A 588 3.27 -27.96 -5.50
CA GLN A 588 3.02 -29.06 -6.45
C GLN A 588 2.03 -28.71 -7.58
N SER A 589 1.53 -27.47 -7.63
CA SER A 589 0.62 -27.03 -8.70
C SER A 589 1.27 -27.13 -10.09
N GLU A 590 0.47 -27.49 -11.09
CA GLU A 590 0.86 -27.51 -12.52
C GLU A 590 1.27 -26.13 -13.06
N ARG A 591 0.91 -25.07 -12.34
CA ARG A 591 1.23 -23.67 -12.66
C ARG A 591 2.50 -23.18 -11.98
N SER A 592 3.15 -24.01 -11.18
CA SER A 592 4.32 -23.63 -10.40
C SER A 592 5.55 -23.37 -11.27
N PHE A 593 6.31 -22.33 -10.95
CA PHE A 593 7.61 -22.06 -11.53
C PHE A 593 8.53 -21.36 -10.52
N LEU A 594 9.83 -21.38 -10.80
CA LEU A 594 10.86 -20.67 -10.03
C LEU A 594 11.46 -19.56 -10.90
N VAL A 595 11.58 -18.36 -10.37
CA VAL A 595 12.14 -17.22 -11.12
C VAL A 595 13.65 -17.41 -11.28
N LEU A 596 14.15 -17.31 -12.52
CA LEU A 596 15.57 -17.50 -12.88
C LEU A 596 16.10 -18.91 -12.53
N GLU A 597 15.32 -19.95 -12.79
CA GLU A 597 15.68 -21.34 -12.52
C GLU A 597 16.96 -21.79 -13.25
N GLU A 598 17.26 -21.19 -14.40
CA GLU A 598 18.44 -21.46 -15.21
C GLU A 598 19.76 -21.19 -14.48
N LEU A 599 19.73 -20.35 -13.44
CA LEU A 599 20.90 -20.03 -12.62
C LEU A 599 21.20 -21.09 -11.54
N ASN A 600 20.33 -22.09 -11.38
CA ASN A 600 20.45 -23.14 -10.34
C ASN A 600 20.66 -22.57 -8.92
N VAL A 601 20.04 -21.41 -8.62
CA VAL A 601 20.10 -20.80 -7.28
C VAL A 601 19.14 -21.46 -6.29
N ARG A 602 18.26 -22.34 -6.76
CA ARG A 602 17.27 -23.11 -5.98
C ARG A 602 16.46 -22.24 -5.00
N PRO A 603 15.54 -21.39 -5.51
CA PRO A 603 14.66 -20.57 -4.69
C PRO A 603 13.77 -21.38 -3.73
N SER A 604 13.57 -20.85 -2.53
CA SER A 604 12.58 -21.33 -1.56
C SER A 604 11.20 -20.68 -1.74
N VAL A 605 11.11 -19.68 -2.63
CA VAL A 605 9.84 -19.08 -3.08
C VAL A 605 9.45 -19.72 -4.42
N THR A 606 8.19 -20.13 -4.54
CA THR A 606 7.58 -20.65 -5.77
C THR A 606 6.46 -19.72 -6.21
N TYR A 607 6.35 -19.48 -7.51
CA TYR A 607 5.30 -18.65 -8.08
C TYR A 607 4.29 -19.52 -8.81
N LEU A 608 3.00 -19.18 -8.73
CA LEU A 608 1.97 -19.78 -9.58
C LEU A 608 1.66 -18.82 -10.73
N ALA A 609 1.79 -19.33 -11.96
CA ALA A 609 1.54 -18.56 -13.16
C ALA A 609 0.14 -17.96 -13.21
N LYS A 610 0.02 -16.79 -13.85
CA LYS A 610 -1.26 -16.09 -13.98
C LYS A 610 -2.16 -16.82 -14.98
N VAL A 611 -3.33 -17.28 -14.54
CA VAL A 611 -4.35 -17.83 -15.44
C VAL A 611 -5.33 -16.74 -15.83
N ARG A 612 -5.48 -16.48 -17.12
CA ARG A 612 -6.42 -15.51 -17.67
C ARG A 612 -7.64 -16.21 -18.23
N ASN A 613 -8.81 -15.80 -17.76
CA ASN A 613 -10.07 -16.21 -18.37
C ASN A 613 -10.40 -15.28 -19.54
N THR A 614 -9.86 -15.59 -20.73
CA THR A 614 -10.13 -14.86 -21.97
C THR A 614 -11.35 -15.47 -22.64
N THR A 615 -12.46 -14.74 -22.73
CA THR A 615 -13.62 -15.20 -23.52
C THR A 615 -13.30 -15.09 -25.02
N PRO A 616 -13.56 -16.10 -25.86
CA PRO A 616 -13.20 -16.07 -27.29
C PRO A 616 -13.84 -14.95 -28.15
N ALA A 617 -14.72 -14.12 -27.60
CA ALA A 617 -15.64 -13.26 -28.37
C ALA A 617 -15.56 -11.75 -28.08
N ALA A 618 -14.56 -11.27 -27.35
CA ALA A 618 -14.38 -9.84 -27.11
C ALA A 618 -12.91 -9.43 -27.29
N VAL A 619 -12.44 -9.48 -28.54
CA VAL A 619 -11.26 -8.76 -29.03
C VAL A 619 -11.73 -7.89 -30.18
#